data_AF-A0A556MIJ6-F1
#
_entry.id   AF-A0A556MIJ6-F1
#
_cell.length_a   1.000
_cell.length_b   1.000
_cell.length_c   1.000
_cell.angle_alpha   90.00
_cell.angle_beta   90.00
_cell.angle_gamma   90.00
#
_symmetry.space_group_name_H-M   'P 1'
#
loop_
_entity.id
_entity.type
_entity.pdbx_description
1 polymer ?
#
loop_
_entity_poly.entity_id
_entity_poly.type
_entity_poly.pdbx_seq_one_letter_code
_entity_poly.pdbx_strand_id
1 'polypeptide(L)'
;MIFGTGLNAQNLTGKTDWIRPGAGSDNKTWGIHNGIVFSLWPNGVETGDKGTGGPRGLIRVGYEYHGKTYLINFIAVEPVVDNKIEYSEISPSAIDGKWGKLFWAGDSENANAYNPADQCRGVVSHPDPNHPEVEQLSVYIFIEQFLNRSNPYLKVSIRSDKPDEIGFEIYNNGNSAKMDRCALTATMGNYSRLRVLHLADQVIDSRKLYNGYSGIDFIEKEPYPVAKFLKLKDGSLSL
;
A
#
# COMPACT_ATOMS: atom_id res chain seq x y z
N MET A 1 -45.16 36.39 12.36
CA MET A 1 -43.82 36.50 12.99
C MET A 1 -43.27 35.08 13.09
N ILE A 2 -42.36 34.65 12.21
CA ILE A 2 -40.92 34.99 12.09
C ILE A 2 -40.06 34.00 12.91
N PHE A 3 -39.42 33.09 12.15
CA PHE A 3 -38.23 32.23 12.35
C PHE A 3 -38.14 31.33 13.61
N GLY A 4 -37.63 30.10 13.58
CA GLY A 4 -36.73 29.41 12.66
C GLY A 4 -35.46 28.98 13.42
N THR A 5 -34.99 27.74 13.17
CA THR A 5 -33.65 27.19 13.49
C THR A 5 -33.33 26.86 14.97
N GLY A 6 -32.65 25.77 15.33
CA GLY A 6 -31.99 24.75 14.51
C GLY A 6 -31.90 23.41 15.23
N LEU A 7 -31.97 22.34 14.45
CA LEU A 7 -31.34 21.08 14.80
C LEU A 7 -29.86 21.38 15.01
N ASN A 8 -29.41 21.32 16.25
CA ASN A 8 -27.98 21.41 16.57
C ASN A 8 -27.29 20.22 15.90
N ALA A 9 -26.63 20.48 14.76
CA ALA A 9 -25.54 19.67 14.24
C ALA A 9 -24.37 19.74 15.24
N GLN A 10 -24.52 19.05 16.37
CA GLN A 10 -23.47 18.96 17.38
C GLN A 10 -22.54 17.79 17.04
N ASN A 11 -21.32 18.18 16.65
CA ASN A 11 -20.07 17.41 16.67
C ASN A 11 -19.85 16.32 15.62
N LEU A 12 -19.56 16.74 14.38
CA LEU A 12 -18.76 15.97 13.41
C LEU A 12 -17.29 16.44 13.40
N THR A 13 -16.72 16.70 14.58
CA THR A 13 -15.25 16.78 14.76
C THR A 13 -14.73 15.48 15.37
N GLY A 14 -15.25 14.35 14.90
CA GLY A 14 -14.67 13.05 15.20
C GLY A 14 -13.35 12.94 14.47
N LYS A 15 -12.24 13.16 15.19
CA LYS A 15 -10.89 12.88 14.70
C LYS A 15 -10.87 11.48 14.08
N THR A 16 -10.38 11.35 12.84
CA THR A 16 -10.31 10.06 12.15
C THR A 16 -9.57 9.06 13.02
N ASP A 17 -10.13 7.85 13.14
CA ASP A 17 -9.57 6.80 13.98
C ASP A 17 -8.50 6.01 13.21
N TRP A 18 -7.31 6.59 13.16
CA TRP A 18 -6.15 6.02 12.48
C TRP A 18 -5.47 4.93 13.32
N ILE A 19 -5.26 3.76 12.71
CA ILE A 19 -4.37 2.70 13.20
C ILE A 19 -2.93 3.10 12.87
N ARG A 20 -2.10 3.31 13.90
CA ARG A 20 -0.68 3.69 13.74
C ARG A 20 0.16 3.10 14.87
N PRO A 21 1.46 2.80 14.64
CA PRO A 21 2.34 2.29 15.69
C PRO A 21 2.38 3.23 16.90
N GLY A 22 2.05 2.71 18.09
CA GLY A 22 2.16 3.45 19.35
C GLY A 22 3.60 3.54 19.86
N ALA A 23 3.88 4.49 20.76
CA ALA A 23 5.14 4.49 21.49
C ALA A 23 5.27 3.18 22.28
N GLY A 24 6.29 2.38 21.98
CA GLY A 24 6.52 1.07 22.61
C GLY A 24 5.66 -0.08 22.07
N SER A 25 4.96 0.12 20.94
CA SER A 25 4.28 -0.97 20.25
C SER A 25 5.21 -1.61 19.21
N ASP A 26 5.35 -2.93 19.27
CA ASP A 26 6.09 -3.69 18.25
C ASP A 26 5.31 -3.83 16.93
N ASN A 27 4.01 -3.50 16.94
CA ASN A 27 3.12 -3.65 15.80
C ASN A 27 3.30 -2.51 14.79
N LYS A 28 4.10 -2.77 13.75
CA LYS A 28 4.29 -1.90 12.59
C LYS A 28 3.12 -2.01 11.61
N THR A 29 1.93 -1.59 12.05
CA THR A 29 0.69 -1.57 11.24
C THR A 29 0.16 -0.15 11.12
N TRP A 30 -0.21 0.24 9.91
CA TRP A 30 -0.79 1.53 9.58
C TRP A 30 -2.13 1.33 8.85
N GLY A 31 -3.08 2.20 9.08
CA GLY A 31 -4.34 2.23 8.33
C GLY A 31 -5.45 2.93 9.07
N ILE A 32 -6.68 2.58 8.75
CA ILE A 32 -7.88 3.19 9.31
C ILE A 32 -8.80 2.10 9.89
N HIS A 33 -9.44 2.40 11.01
CA HIS A 33 -10.42 1.48 11.58
C HIS A 33 -11.61 1.28 10.63
N ASN A 34 -12.08 0.03 10.52
CA ASN A 34 -13.10 -0.39 9.55
C ASN A 34 -12.71 -0.06 8.09
N GLY A 35 -11.45 -0.29 7.71
CA GLY A 35 -10.93 -0.03 6.38
C GLY A 35 -9.59 -0.69 6.11
N ILE A 36 -8.89 -0.21 5.08
CA ILE A 36 -7.59 -0.75 4.67
C ILE A 36 -6.52 -0.49 5.74
N VAL A 37 -5.70 -1.52 5.93
CA VAL A 37 -4.50 -1.49 6.74
C VAL A 37 -3.34 -2.15 6.00
N PHE A 38 -2.12 -1.82 6.37
CA PHE A 38 -0.93 -2.52 5.89
C PHE A 38 0.13 -2.65 6.98
N SER A 39 1.00 -3.65 6.83
CA SER A 39 2.14 -3.86 7.72
C SER A 39 3.37 -4.36 6.96
N LEU A 40 4.52 -4.28 7.64
CA LEU A 40 5.81 -4.72 7.14
C LEU A 40 6.36 -5.85 8.01
N TRP A 41 7.11 -6.77 7.40
CA TRP A 41 7.91 -7.75 8.12
C TRP A 41 8.77 -7.05 9.21
N PRO A 42 8.90 -7.62 10.42
CA PRO A 42 8.48 -8.96 10.84
C PRO A 42 7.02 -9.05 11.33
N ASN A 43 6.19 -8.03 11.13
CA ASN A 43 4.81 -8.07 11.58
C ASN A 43 3.89 -8.68 10.53
N GLY A 44 2.92 -9.47 10.96
CA GLY A 44 1.75 -9.79 10.14
C GLY A 44 0.75 -8.65 10.09
N VAL A 45 -0.32 -8.83 9.33
CA VAL A 45 -1.46 -7.90 9.31
C VAL A 45 -2.72 -8.53 9.91
N GLU A 46 -2.84 -9.86 9.85
CA GLU A 46 -4.04 -10.60 10.27
C GLU A 46 -4.12 -10.73 11.80
N THR A 47 -5.31 -10.52 12.36
CA THR A 47 -5.51 -10.62 13.81
C THR A 47 -5.32 -12.05 14.30
N GLY A 48 -4.51 -12.22 15.35
CA GLY A 48 -4.25 -13.53 15.94
C GLY A 48 -3.10 -14.28 15.28
N ASP A 49 -2.47 -13.70 14.26
CA ASP A 49 -1.19 -14.21 13.77
C ASP A 49 -0.12 -14.05 14.85
N LYS A 50 0.56 -15.16 15.15
CA LYS A 50 1.66 -15.23 16.13
C LYS A 50 3.03 -15.34 15.45
N GLY A 51 3.06 -15.42 14.12
CA GLY A 51 4.26 -15.47 13.30
C GLY A 51 4.62 -14.12 12.70
N THR A 52 5.39 -14.14 11.61
CA THR A 52 5.82 -12.91 10.92
C THR A 52 4.86 -12.44 9.82
N GLY A 53 3.67 -13.06 9.74
CA GLY A 53 2.66 -12.88 8.70
C GLY A 53 3.17 -12.91 7.27
N GLY A 54 4.07 -13.85 6.98
CA GLY A 54 4.58 -14.10 5.63
C GLY A 54 6.05 -13.72 5.40
N PRO A 55 6.51 -13.80 4.15
CA PRO A 55 7.90 -13.51 3.77
C PRO A 55 8.25 -12.03 3.96
N ARG A 56 9.55 -11.72 4.09
CA ARG A 56 10.03 -10.34 3.98
C ARG A 56 10.09 -9.92 2.51
N GLY A 57 10.29 -8.62 2.27
CA GLY A 57 10.28 -8.08 0.90
C GLY A 57 8.88 -7.92 0.31
N LEU A 58 7.85 -7.95 1.16
CA LEU A 58 6.44 -7.80 0.78
C LEU A 58 5.76 -6.83 1.74
N ILE A 59 4.90 -5.97 1.21
CA ILE A 59 3.94 -5.19 2.02
C ILE A 59 2.72 -6.08 2.22
N ARG A 60 2.32 -6.33 3.47
CA ARG A 60 1.07 -7.04 3.75
C ARG A 60 -0.05 -6.02 3.74
N VAL A 61 -1.07 -6.24 2.93
CA VAL A 61 -2.27 -5.40 2.90
C VAL A 61 -3.42 -6.20 3.47
N GLY A 62 -4.16 -5.61 4.39
CA GLY A 62 -5.32 -6.19 5.03
C GLY A 62 -6.50 -5.23 5.06
N TYR A 63 -7.62 -5.75 5.55
CA TYR A 63 -8.83 -4.99 5.83
C TYR A 63 -9.20 -5.22 7.30
N GLU A 64 -9.27 -4.14 8.08
CA GLU A 64 -9.74 -4.18 9.47
C GLU A 64 -11.26 -4.01 9.49
N TYR A 65 -11.97 -4.88 10.20
CA TYR A 65 -13.41 -4.82 10.36
C TYR A 65 -13.81 -5.34 11.75
N HIS A 66 -14.41 -4.46 12.56
CA HIS A 66 -14.92 -4.78 13.90
C HIS A 66 -13.90 -5.47 14.83
N GLY A 67 -12.67 -4.97 14.86
CA GLY A 67 -11.58 -5.46 15.70
C GLY A 67 -10.86 -6.69 15.16
N LYS A 68 -11.13 -7.07 13.90
CA LYS A 68 -10.44 -8.17 13.21
C LYS A 68 -9.86 -7.68 11.90
N THR A 69 -8.61 -8.02 11.65
CA THR A 69 -7.93 -7.74 10.40
C THR A 69 -7.80 -8.99 9.58
N TYR A 70 -8.14 -8.90 8.31
CA TYR A 70 -8.04 -9.97 7.32
C TYR A 70 -6.95 -9.62 6.31
N LEU A 71 -5.96 -10.50 6.11
CA LEU A 71 -4.94 -10.31 5.07
C LEU A 71 -5.61 -10.43 3.69
N ILE A 72 -5.59 -9.36 2.89
CA ILE A 72 -6.20 -9.38 1.56
C ILE A 72 -5.19 -9.64 0.45
N ASN A 73 -3.94 -9.19 0.59
CA ASN A 73 -2.93 -9.30 -0.46
C ASN A 73 -1.50 -9.06 0.07
N PHE A 74 -0.50 -9.47 -0.70
CA PHE A 74 0.87 -8.99 -0.56
C PHE A 74 1.24 -8.11 -1.76
N ILE A 75 2.00 -7.04 -1.53
CA ILE A 75 2.54 -6.21 -2.62
C ILE A 75 4.06 -6.41 -2.67
N ALA A 76 4.55 -6.88 -3.81
CA ALA A 76 5.98 -6.94 -4.13
C ALA A 76 6.40 -5.73 -4.99
N VAL A 77 7.70 -5.42 -4.96
CA VAL A 77 8.34 -4.35 -5.72
C VAL A 77 9.35 -4.97 -6.68
N GLU A 78 9.16 -4.69 -7.97
CA GLU A 78 9.88 -5.33 -9.07
C GLU A 78 10.55 -4.27 -9.97
N PRO A 79 11.74 -3.78 -9.59
CA PRO A 79 12.48 -2.84 -10.40
C PRO A 79 13.18 -3.54 -11.57
N VAL A 80 13.19 -2.88 -12.73
CA VAL A 80 13.88 -3.33 -13.94
C VAL A 80 14.96 -2.33 -14.30
N VAL A 81 16.20 -2.80 -14.43
CA VAL A 81 17.37 -2.01 -14.86
C VAL A 81 18.05 -2.78 -15.98
N ASP A 82 18.31 -2.12 -17.12
CA ASP A 82 18.90 -2.73 -18.31
C ASP A 82 18.17 -4.03 -18.72
N ASN A 83 16.83 -3.99 -18.73
CA ASN A 83 15.92 -5.12 -18.96
C ASN A 83 16.08 -6.31 -17.98
N LYS A 84 16.82 -6.16 -16.88
CA LYS A 84 16.96 -7.18 -15.84
C LYS A 84 16.05 -6.85 -14.66
N ILE A 85 15.10 -7.74 -14.43
CA ILE A 85 14.16 -7.68 -13.32
C ILE A 85 14.80 -8.20 -12.04
N GLU A 86 14.56 -7.50 -10.94
CA GLU A 86 14.76 -7.98 -9.57
C GLU A 86 13.41 -8.08 -8.87
N TYR A 87 13.33 -8.87 -7.80
CA TYR A 87 12.08 -9.13 -7.09
C TYR A 87 12.28 -8.94 -5.60
N SER A 88 11.51 -8.05 -4.99
CA SER A 88 11.67 -7.77 -3.56
C SER A 88 11.49 -8.99 -2.67
N GLU A 89 10.71 -10.00 -3.08
CA GLU A 89 10.45 -11.24 -2.31
C GLU A 89 11.59 -12.26 -2.34
N ILE A 90 12.29 -12.41 -3.48
CA ILE A 90 13.26 -13.50 -3.70
C ILE A 90 14.69 -13.02 -3.94
N SER A 91 14.91 -11.73 -4.21
CA SER A 91 16.26 -11.16 -4.26
C SER A 91 16.90 -11.22 -2.87
N PRO A 92 18.13 -11.74 -2.72
CA PRO A 92 18.76 -11.86 -1.42
C PRO A 92 19.12 -10.50 -0.84
N SER A 93 18.98 -10.36 0.47
CA SER A 93 19.44 -9.18 1.20
C SER A 93 20.97 -9.16 1.26
N ALA A 94 21.56 -7.99 0.99
CA ALA A 94 22.98 -7.75 1.20
C ALA A 94 23.35 -7.66 2.70
N ILE A 95 22.38 -7.48 3.59
CA ILE A 95 22.60 -7.36 5.04
C ILE A 95 22.81 -8.73 5.68
N ASP A 96 22.01 -9.74 5.31
CA ASP A 96 22.04 -11.05 5.96
C ASP A 96 22.00 -12.27 5.02
N GLY A 97 22.02 -12.05 3.70
CA GLY A 97 22.04 -13.11 2.69
C GLY A 97 20.74 -13.91 2.53
N LYS A 98 19.70 -13.68 3.35
CA LYS A 98 18.44 -14.41 3.23
C LYS A 98 17.62 -13.89 2.04
N TRP A 99 16.63 -14.65 1.59
CA TRP A 99 15.73 -14.19 0.52
C TRP A 99 14.78 -13.10 0.99
N GLY A 100 14.54 -12.14 0.11
CA GLY A 100 13.67 -10.99 0.33
C GLY A 100 14.44 -9.76 0.81
N LYS A 101 14.08 -8.59 0.29
CA LYS A 101 14.67 -7.31 0.68
C LYS A 101 14.08 -6.79 1.99
N LEU A 102 14.90 -6.09 2.76
CA LEU A 102 14.43 -5.42 3.98
C LEU A 102 13.68 -4.15 3.62
N PHE A 103 12.48 -4.00 4.19
CA PHE A 103 11.66 -2.79 4.08
C PHE A 103 11.59 -2.11 5.46
N TRP A 104 11.58 -0.79 5.49
CA TRP A 104 11.37 -0.02 6.72
C TRP A 104 10.59 1.25 6.44
N ALA A 105 9.93 1.76 7.48
CA ALA A 105 9.04 2.90 7.38
C ALA A 105 9.71 4.19 7.89
N GLY A 106 9.34 5.33 7.30
CA GLY A 106 9.71 6.66 7.77
C GLY A 106 8.60 7.70 7.59
N ASP A 107 8.70 8.78 8.34
CA ASP A 107 7.73 9.88 8.35
C ASP A 107 8.01 10.95 7.26
N SER A 108 9.11 10.83 6.52
CA SER A 108 9.48 11.74 5.43
C SER A 108 10.21 11.00 4.31
N GLU A 109 10.42 11.66 3.17
CA GLU A 109 11.20 11.15 2.03
C GLU A 109 12.68 10.93 2.35
N ASN A 110 13.18 11.46 3.48
CA ASN A 110 14.55 11.26 3.91
C ASN A 110 14.72 9.88 4.55
N ALA A 111 15.46 9.02 3.86
CA ALA A 111 15.79 7.69 4.34
C ALA A 111 16.77 7.75 5.53
N ASN A 112 16.36 7.21 6.67
CA ASN A 112 17.31 6.77 7.68
C ASN A 112 17.87 5.38 7.31
N ALA A 113 19.03 5.04 7.84
CA ALA A 113 19.55 3.68 7.75
C ALA A 113 18.54 2.69 8.35
N TYR A 114 18.48 1.47 7.80
CA TYR A 114 17.60 0.44 8.34
C TYR A 114 17.87 0.21 9.84
N ASN A 115 16.85 0.44 10.66
CA ASN A 115 16.87 0.10 12.08
C ASN A 115 15.55 -0.60 12.45
N PRO A 116 15.59 -1.86 12.90
CA PRO A 116 14.39 -2.60 13.27
C PRO A 116 13.65 -1.97 14.46
N ALA A 117 14.32 -1.17 15.29
CA ALA A 117 13.72 -0.47 16.44
C ALA A 117 13.06 0.88 16.09
N ASP A 118 13.20 1.36 14.85
CA ASP A 118 12.62 2.65 14.47
C ASP A 118 11.09 2.61 14.57
N GLN A 119 10.55 3.62 15.26
CA GLN A 119 9.14 3.86 15.39
C GLN A 119 8.73 4.92 14.37
N CYS A 120 7.96 4.52 13.36
CA CYS A 120 7.38 5.40 12.37
C CYS A 120 5.86 5.41 12.55
N ARG A 121 5.28 6.58 12.78
CA ARG A 121 3.83 6.72 12.95
C ARG A 121 3.13 7.03 11.63
N GLY A 122 3.86 7.50 10.63
CA GLY A 122 3.29 8.15 9.47
C GLY A 122 2.83 9.58 9.78
N VAL A 123 2.67 10.36 8.72
CA VAL A 123 2.22 11.75 8.78
C VAL A 123 0.75 11.81 8.43
N VAL A 124 -0.04 12.47 9.26
CA VAL A 124 -1.43 12.82 8.94
C VAL A 124 -1.43 14.25 8.39
N SER A 125 -1.99 14.43 7.20
CA SER A 125 -2.13 15.73 6.53
C SER A 125 -3.56 15.94 6.02
N HIS A 126 -3.85 17.14 5.52
CA HIS A 126 -5.11 17.49 4.88
C HIS A 126 -4.85 17.81 3.40
N PRO A 127 -4.96 16.82 2.49
CA PRO A 127 -4.48 16.97 1.12
C PRO A 127 -5.37 17.83 0.22
N ASP A 128 -6.64 18.06 0.60
CA ASP A 128 -7.59 18.85 -0.17
C ASP A 128 -7.94 20.16 0.57
N PRO A 129 -7.46 21.33 0.09
CA PRO A 129 -7.77 22.62 0.70
C PRO A 129 -9.27 22.97 0.72
N ASN A 130 -10.07 22.39 -0.17
CA ASN A 130 -11.52 22.62 -0.23
C ASN A 130 -12.29 21.69 0.72
N HIS A 131 -11.65 20.61 1.15
CA HIS A 131 -12.21 19.58 2.03
C HIS A 131 -11.26 19.36 3.23
N PRO A 132 -11.12 20.36 4.12
CA PRO A 132 -10.20 20.31 5.26
C PRO A 132 -10.56 19.21 6.28
N GLU A 133 -11.77 18.68 6.25
CA GLU A 133 -12.19 17.51 7.03
C GLU A 133 -11.51 16.21 6.57
N VAL A 134 -11.04 16.16 5.31
CA VAL A 134 -10.38 14.98 4.77
C VAL A 134 -8.95 14.94 5.25
N GLU A 135 -8.66 13.94 6.06
CA GLU A 135 -7.31 13.58 6.48
C GLU A 135 -6.72 12.48 5.57
N GLN A 136 -5.40 12.50 5.40
CA GLN A 136 -4.63 11.44 4.75
C GLN A 136 -3.46 11.00 5.63
N LEU A 137 -3.38 9.71 5.92
CA LEU A 137 -2.19 9.08 6.50
C LEU A 137 -1.20 8.76 5.38
N SER A 138 0.04 9.23 5.50
CA SER A 138 1.13 8.92 4.56
C SER A 138 2.33 8.31 5.29
N VAL A 139 2.91 7.26 4.72
CA VAL A 139 4.09 6.56 5.24
C VAL A 139 5.07 6.35 4.09
N TYR A 140 6.34 6.68 4.31
CA TYR A 140 7.39 6.35 3.34
C TYR A 140 7.93 4.96 3.64
N ILE A 141 7.99 4.09 2.64
CA ILE A 141 8.57 2.75 2.74
C ILE A 141 9.86 2.73 1.95
N PHE A 142 10.96 2.59 2.66
CA PHE A 142 12.27 2.43 2.09
C PHE A 142 12.58 0.96 1.88
N ILE A 143 13.33 0.69 0.81
CA ILE A 143 13.65 -0.64 0.35
C ILE A 143 15.16 -0.75 0.25
N GLU A 144 15.71 -1.85 0.76
CA GLU A 144 17.12 -2.17 0.60
C GLU A 144 17.51 -2.16 -0.89
N GLN A 145 18.66 -1.56 -1.22
CA GLN A 145 19.14 -1.53 -2.60
C GLN A 145 19.24 -2.94 -3.21
N PHE A 146 18.75 -3.07 -4.44
CA PHE A 146 18.78 -4.31 -5.19
C PHE A 146 20.15 -4.58 -5.82
N LEU A 147 20.38 -5.83 -6.24
CA LEU A 147 21.66 -6.23 -6.84
C LEU A 147 21.91 -5.53 -8.18
N ASN A 148 20.85 -5.23 -8.94
CA ASN A 148 20.91 -4.41 -10.15
C ASN A 148 21.10 -2.90 -9.86
N ARG A 149 21.43 -2.53 -8.61
CA ARG A 149 21.65 -1.15 -8.13
C ARG A 149 20.42 -0.26 -8.13
N SER A 150 19.23 -0.76 -8.45
CA SER A 150 17.99 -0.01 -8.24
C SER A 150 17.72 0.19 -6.75
N ASN A 151 17.20 1.35 -6.39
CA ASN A 151 16.87 1.71 -5.02
C ASN A 151 15.59 2.56 -4.99
N PRO A 152 14.43 1.97 -5.37
CA PRO A 152 13.16 2.65 -5.22
C PRO A 152 12.79 2.82 -3.74
N TYR A 153 11.93 3.80 -3.47
CA TYR A 153 11.17 3.89 -2.24
C TYR A 153 9.73 4.26 -2.58
N LEU A 154 8.81 3.99 -1.66
CA LEU A 154 7.39 4.21 -1.87
C LEU A 154 6.89 5.28 -0.89
N LYS A 155 5.88 6.03 -1.31
CA LYS A 155 4.95 6.67 -0.37
C LYS A 155 3.63 5.92 -0.45
N VAL A 156 3.18 5.45 0.71
CA VAL A 156 1.91 4.75 0.86
C VAL A 156 0.93 5.68 1.57
N SER A 157 -0.28 5.82 1.02
CA SER A 157 -1.28 6.74 1.55
C SER A 157 -2.65 6.10 1.69
N ILE A 158 -3.39 6.53 2.71
CA ILE A 158 -4.80 6.16 2.94
C ILE A 158 -5.56 7.44 3.26
N ARG A 159 -6.69 7.66 2.61
CA ARG A 159 -7.55 8.83 2.84
C ARG A 159 -8.77 8.46 3.69
N SER A 160 -9.13 9.35 4.60
CA SER A 160 -10.27 9.18 5.50
C SER A 160 -11.63 9.14 4.79
N ASP A 161 -11.78 9.83 3.66
CA ASP A 161 -12.99 9.81 2.81
C ASP A 161 -13.06 8.58 1.89
N LYS A 162 -12.00 7.76 1.88
CA LYS A 162 -11.89 6.55 1.07
C LYS A 162 -11.19 5.43 1.85
N PRO A 163 -11.81 4.96 2.95
CA PRO A 163 -11.18 4.02 3.87
C PRO A 163 -10.85 2.67 3.23
N ASP A 164 -11.50 2.33 2.11
CA ASP A 164 -11.30 1.07 1.39
C ASP A 164 -10.18 1.15 0.31
N GLU A 165 -9.54 2.31 0.15
CA GLU A 165 -8.49 2.54 -0.86
C GLU A 165 -7.09 2.68 -0.21
N ILE A 166 -6.06 2.26 -0.95
CA ILE A 166 -4.65 2.48 -0.62
C ILE A 166 -3.91 3.02 -1.84
N GLY A 167 -3.23 4.14 -1.65
CA GLY A 167 -2.40 4.79 -2.65
C GLY A 167 -0.95 4.33 -2.55
N PHE A 168 -0.32 4.08 -3.69
CA PHE A 168 1.12 3.85 -3.80
C PHE A 168 1.72 4.83 -4.81
N GLU A 169 2.73 5.56 -4.37
CA GLU A 169 3.55 6.42 -5.23
C GLU A 169 4.98 5.87 -5.20
N ILE A 170 5.59 5.68 -6.38
CA ILE A 170 6.94 5.11 -6.51
C ILE A 170 7.93 6.23 -6.80
N TYR A 171 8.99 6.28 -6.01
CA TYR A 171 10.07 7.25 -6.13
C TYR A 171 11.42 6.55 -6.30
N ASN A 172 12.42 7.33 -6.72
CA ASN A 172 13.77 6.85 -6.94
C ASN A 172 14.76 7.58 -6.03
N ASN A 173 15.58 6.84 -5.28
CA ASN A 173 16.67 7.46 -4.52
C ASN A 173 17.75 8.01 -5.47
N GLY A 174 18.42 9.09 -5.07
CA GLY A 174 19.44 9.76 -5.90
C GLY A 174 20.65 8.89 -6.24
N ASN A 175 20.92 7.83 -5.48
CA ASN A 175 22.00 6.86 -5.71
C ASN A 175 21.56 5.59 -6.46
N SER A 176 20.30 5.53 -6.92
CA SER A 176 19.77 4.39 -7.65
C SER A 176 20.25 4.37 -9.10
N ALA A 177 20.48 3.18 -9.64
CA ALA A 177 20.52 3.00 -11.08
C ALA A 177 19.19 3.46 -11.72
N LYS A 178 19.27 3.93 -12.97
CA LYS A 178 18.10 4.32 -13.75
C LYS A 178 17.26 3.08 -14.04
N MET A 179 16.03 3.06 -13.54
CA MET A 179 15.08 1.99 -13.83
C MET A 179 14.40 2.23 -15.18
N ASP A 180 14.26 1.18 -15.97
CA ASP A 180 13.41 1.15 -17.17
C ASP A 180 11.93 1.22 -16.76
N ARG A 181 11.61 0.51 -15.67
CA ARG A 181 10.32 0.54 -14.97
C ARG A 181 10.47 0.02 -13.55
N CYS A 182 9.49 0.32 -12.69
CA CYS A 182 9.32 -0.33 -11.41
C CYS A 182 7.84 -0.74 -11.30
N ALA A 183 7.59 -2.04 -11.15
CA ALA A 183 6.23 -2.56 -11.02
C ALA A 183 5.92 -2.88 -9.55
N LEU A 184 4.67 -2.63 -9.16
CA LEU A 184 4.09 -3.16 -7.94
C LEU A 184 3.18 -4.33 -8.33
N THR A 185 3.44 -5.50 -7.78
CA THR A 185 2.66 -6.70 -8.07
C THR A 185 1.91 -7.15 -6.84
N ALA A 186 0.60 -7.34 -6.99
CA ALA A 186 -0.25 -7.89 -5.95
C ALA A 186 -0.24 -9.42 -6.04
N THR A 187 0.31 -10.09 -5.04
CA THR A 187 0.55 -11.54 -5.01
C THR A 187 -0.16 -12.20 -3.85
N MET A 188 -0.63 -13.45 -4.07
CA MET A 188 -1.16 -14.33 -3.02
C MET A 188 -2.35 -13.75 -2.22
N GLY A 189 -3.25 -13.02 -2.88
CA GLY A 189 -4.48 -12.55 -2.23
C GLY A 189 -5.46 -13.69 -1.91
N ASN A 190 -5.70 -13.95 -0.62
CA ASN A 190 -6.53 -15.08 -0.16
C ASN A 190 -8.03 -14.75 -0.05
N TYR A 191 -8.40 -13.47 0.13
CA TYR A 191 -9.79 -13.09 0.44
C TYR A 191 -10.47 -12.21 -0.62
N SER A 192 -9.70 -11.45 -1.40
CA SER A 192 -10.23 -10.69 -2.54
C SER A 192 -9.74 -11.27 -3.85
N ARG A 193 -10.60 -12.04 -4.54
CA ARG A 193 -10.47 -12.10 -5.99
C ARG A 193 -10.84 -10.71 -6.48
N LEU A 194 -9.89 -9.96 -7.06
CA LEU A 194 -10.22 -8.77 -7.83
C LEU A 194 -11.17 -9.25 -8.94
N ARG A 195 -12.47 -9.03 -8.73
CA ARG A 195 -13.51 -9.44 -9.68
C ARG A 195 -13.62 -8.42 -10.79
N VAL A 196 -13.28 -7.18 -10.51
CA VAL A 196 -13.56 -6.05 -11.36
C VAL A 196 -12.37 -5.09 -11.36
N LEU A 197 -11.89 -4.72 -12.54
CA LEU A 197 -10.93 -3.65 -12.78
C LEU A 197 -11.66 -2.50 -13.49
N HIS A 198 -11.62 -1.30 -12.92
CA HIS A 198 -12.28 -0.12 -13.46
C HIS A 198 -11.29 0.72 -14.28
N LEU A 199 -11.50 0.77 -15.59
CA LEU A 199 -10.77 1.63 -16.52
C LEU A 199 -11.64 2.83 -16.90
N ALA A 200 -11.03 3.84 -17.51
CA ALA A 200 -11.69 5.08 -17.90
C ALA A 200 -12.91 4.87 -18.82
N ASP A 201 -12.86 3.87 -19.69
CA ASP A 201 -13.86 3.59 -20.70
C ASP A 201 -14.62 2.28 -20.48
N GLN A 202 -14.19 1.44 -19.54
CA GLN A 202 -14.75 0.11 -19.36
C GLN A 202 -14.50 -0.49 -17.98
N VAL A 203 -15.24 -1.56 -17.72
CA VAL A 203 -15.11 -2.35 -16.50
C VAL A 203 -14.76 -3.78 -16.91
N ILE A 204 -13.55 -4.22 -16.56
CA ILE A 204 -13.07 -5.58 -16.85
C ILE A 204 -13.48 -6.51 -15.71
N ASP A 205 -14.23 -7.57 -16.03
CA ASP A 205 -14.62 -8.60 -15.05
C ASP A 205 -13.74 -9.83 -15.19
N SER A 206 -13.01 -10.20 -14.13
CA SER A 206 -12.09 -11.35 -14.17
C SER A 206 -12.80 -12.68 -14.41
N ARG A 207 -14.10 -12.79 -14.06
CA ARG A 207 -14.91 -13.99 -14.35
C ARG A 207 -15.17 -14.14 -15.85
N LYS A 208 -15.21 -13.04 -16.59
CA LYS A 208 -15.35 -13.04 -18.05
C LYS A 208 -13.99 -13.21 -18.71
N LEU A 209 -12.98 -12.47 -18.23
CA LEU A 209 -11.62 -12.49 -18.78
C LEU A 209 -11.01 -13.89 -18.74
N TYR A 210 -11.22 -14.62 -17.64
CA TYR A 210 -10.70 -15.97 -17.46
C TYR A 210 -11.79 -17.05 -17.55
N ASN A 211 -12.88 -16.76 -18.26
CA ASN A 211 -13.95 -17.73 -18.45
C ASN A 211 -13.42 -19.00 -19.14
N GLY A 212 -13.69 -20.16 -18.56
CA GLY A 212 -13.21 -21.45 -19.06
C GLY A 212 -11.82 -21.88 -18.55
N TYR A 213 -11.12 -21.07 -17.76
CA TYR A 213 -9.89 -21.50 -17.10
C TYR A 213 -10.20 -22.24 -15.78
N SER A 214 -9.69 -23.46 -15.63
CA SER A 214 -9.87 -24.31 -14.44
C SER A 214 -8.56 -24.82 -13.84
N GLY A 215 -7.42 -24.28 -14.27
CA GLY A 215 -6.11 -24.65 -13.77
C GLY A 215 -5.77 -23.96 -12.44
N ILE A 216 -4.63 -24.35 -11.87
CA ILE A 216 -4.07 -23.76 -10.63
C ILE A 216 -2.80 -22.93 -10.88
N ASP A 217 -2.39 -22.85 -12.15
CA ASP A 217 -1.18 -22.16 -12.57
C ASP A 217 -1.45 -20.68 -12.87
N PHE A 218 -0.40 -19.91 -13.08
CA PHE A 218 -0.55 -18.55 -13.63
C PHE A 218 -1.03 -18.61 -15.08
N ILE A 219 -1.97 -17.73 -15.42
CA ILE A 219 -2.42 -17.47 -16.79
C ILE A 219 -1.74 -16.19 -17.33
N GLU A 220 -1.66 -16.06 -18.65
CA GLU A 220 -1.08 -14.91 -19.32
C GLU A 220 -1.74 -13.59 -18.84
N LYS A 221 -0.91 -12.57 -18.60
CA LYS A 221 -1.35 -11.27 -18.10
C LYS A 221 -1.87 -10.44 -19.26
N GLU A 222 -3.10 -9.92 -19.15
CA GLU A 222 -3.62 -8.93 -20.10
C GLU A 222 -3.05 -7.54 -19.76
N PRO A 223 -2.32 -6.87 -20.68
CA PRO A 223 -1.74 -5.56 -20.41
C PRO A 223 -2.77 -4.43 -20.61
N TYR A 224 -2.89 -3.54 -19.62
CA TYR A 224 -3.71 -2.33 -19.72
C TYR A 224 -2.81 -1.09 -19.70
N PRO A 225 -2.74 -0.30 -20.80
CA PRO A 225 -1.90 0.88 -20.83
C PRO A 225 -2.45 1.99 -19.92
N VAL A 226 -1.56 2.76 -19.33
CA VAL A 226 -1.86 3.89 -18.42
C VAL A 226 -2.88 4.88 -19.02
N ALA A 227 -2.89 5.06 -20.34
CA ALA A 227 -3.87 5.92 -21.00
C ALA A 227 -5.33 5.51 -20.79
N LYS A 228 -5.59 4.25 -20.41
CA LYS A 228 -6.92 3.73 -20.08
C LYS A 228 -7.27 3.88 -18.59
N PHE A 229 -6.37 4.36 -17.75
CA PHE A 229 -6.64 4.46 -16.31
C PHE A 229 -7.57 5.65 -16.04
N LEU A 230 -8.38 5.56 -14.99
CA LEU A 230 -9.22 6.66 -14.56
C LEU A 230 -8.33 7.83 -14.14
N LYS A 231 -8.54 8.99 -14.79
CA LYS A 231 -7.86 10.23 -14.40
C LYS A 231 -8.69 10.95 -13.36
N LEU A 232 -8.11 11.16 -12.19
CA LEU A 232 -8.70 11.99 -11.15
C LEU A 232 -8.50 13.48 -11.45
N LYS A 233 -9.28 14.34 -10.80
CA LYS A 233 -9.28 15.80 -11.04
C LYS A 233 -7.92 16.46 -10.77
N ASP A 234 -7.14 15.88 -9.86
CA ASP A 234 -5.79 16.33 -9.48
C ASP A 234 -4.69 15.81 -10.43
N GLY A 235 -5.07 15.07 -11.48
CA GLY A 235 -4.14 14.48 -12.45
C GLY A 235 -3.56 13.14 -12.03
N SER A 236 -3.87 12.64 -10.83
CA SER A 236 -3.50 11.29 -10.41
C SER A 236 -4.32 10.24 -11.17
N LEU A 237 -3.82 9.00 -11.16
CA LEU A 237 -4.44 7.86 -11.83
C LEU A 237 -5.02 6.90 -10.80
N SER A 238 -6.24 6.43 -11.04
CA SER A 238 -6.92 5.42 -10.23
C SER A 238 -7.07 4.13 -11.04
N LEU A 239 -6.85 3.00 -10.36
CA LEU A 239 -7.02 1.64 -10.85
C LEU A 239 -8.00 0.89 -9.94
#